data_AF-A0A7V8AHD2-F1
#
_entry.id   AF-A0A7V8AHD2-F1
#
_cell.length_a   1.000
_cell.length_b   1.000
_cell.length_c   1.000
_cell.angle_alpha   90.00
_cell.angle_beta   90.00
_cell.angle_gamma   90.00
#
_symmetry.space_group_name_H-M   'P 1'
#
loop_
_entity.id
_entity.type
_entity.pdbx_description
1 polymer ?
#
loop_
_entity_poly.entity_id
_entity_poly.type
_entity_poly.pdbx_seq_one_letter_code
_entity_poly.pdbx_strand_id
1 'polypeptide(L)'
;MRQLAAAILLLPALLSPALAYKHDDSLGEKLLGEFRAAITSRRTGADFYARLDARPESAGLRILLRRAPAGRVAWYDLAGNTVYFNTRHVQEFFDIKGYRDSRIIEILNVGKEARAEFVKRADALFLHELVHALQSCLYPRYRAGEADGNPVEFEYEAYFTEDLYFHEKLADSPELLADFLAGKEQDVYTSHSLAGYIELSLDADRYREYIRSRYLRDEALGYTELEESGRLARARAADERITAYATGDASDYEAEKAAAAAADAEKAAYDAFLEDFYTSRWPAFSAEALLLLGSAGLEAGNYKLALDCLAQAEEKLPPGEKTPAARELRTRGALAILQAAARVRDGGGKMPAGDLAVLLRSLEEASARTGRPFPADLIPVRRSAYLKALKSFSRRASSEKEPEKKAFYRENADYFLSALGGPAAAADSP
;
A
#
# COMPACT_ATOMS: atom_id res chain seq x y z
N MET A 1 47.12 -8.80 32.46
CA MET A 1 46.50 -8.85 31.12
C MET A 1 45.24 -9.72 31.02
N ARG A 2 45.02 -10.74 31.86
CA ARG A 2 43.79 -11.58 31.79
C ARG A 2 42.51 -10.95 32.37
N GLN A 3 42.61 -9.90 33.18
CA GLN A 3 41.44 -9.20 33.75
C GLN A 3 40.88 -8.08 32.85
N LEU A 4 41.65 -7.56 31.89
CA LEU A 4 41.16 -6.58 30.91
C LEU A 4 40.32 -7.23 29.79
N ALA A 5 40.59 -8.49 29.46
CA ALA A 5 39.83 -9.23 28.44
C ALA A 5 38.39 -9.56 28.88
N ALA A 6 38.14 -9.73 30.18
CA ALA A 6 36.80 -10.01 30.72
C ALA A 6 35.89 -8.76 30.74
N ALA A 7 36.47 -7.56 30.87
CA ALA A 7 35.71 -6.30 30.85
C ALA A 7 35.25 -5.92 29.43
N ILE A 8 35.99 -6.29 28.40
CA ILE A 8 35.66 -6.01 26.99
C ILE A 8 34.54 -6.95 26.47
N LEU A 9 34.41 -8.15 27.03
CA LEU A 9 33.33 -9.10 26.69
C LEU A 9 31.97 -8.75 27.33
N LEU A 10 31.93 -7.87 28.33
CA LEU A 10 30.68 -7.42 28.98
C LEU A 10 30.14 -6.09 28.41
N LEU A 11 30.94 -5.36 27.62
CA LEU A 11 30.50 -4.10 26.99
C LEU A 11 29.35 -4.25 25.97
N PRO A 12 29.28 -5.33 25.14
CA PRO A 12 28.17 -5.48 24.18
C PRO A 12 26.82 -5.72 24.87
N ALA A 13 26.82 -6.35 26.05
CA ALA A 13 25.61 -6.60 26.84
C ALA A 13 25.09 -5.34 27.57
N LEU A 14 25.94 -4.33 27.76
CA LEU A 14 25.58 -3.03 28.34
C LEU A 14 25.20 -1.97 27.28
N LEU A 15 25.35 -2.31 26.00
CA LEU A 15 25.01 -1.45 24.85
C LEU A 15 23.76 -1.92 24.11
N SER A 16 23.00 -2.87 24.66
CA SER A 16 21.62 -3.05 24.21
C SER A 16 20.83 -1.79 24.60
N PRO A 17 20.12 -1.13 23.66
CA PRO A 17 19.33 0.04 23.99
C PRO A 17 18.36 -0.34 25.11
N ALA A 18 18.48 0.34 26.25
CA ALA A 18 17.67 0.07 27.43
C ALA A 18 16.19 0.13 27.03
N LEU A 19 15.47 -0.95 27.32
CA LEU A 19 14.04 -1.02 27.04
C LEU A 19 13.32 0.10 27.78
N ALA A 20 12.47 0.81 27.06
CA ALA A 20 11.69 1.90 27.65
C ALA A 20 10.65 1.36 28.65
N TYR A 21 10.14 0.14 28.43
CA TYR A 21 9.10 -0.45 29.27
C TYR A 21 9.39 -1.90 29.68
N LYS A 22 8.96 -2.26 30.89
CA LYS A 22 9.16 -3.58 31.54
C LYS A 22 8.75 -4.78 30.69
N HIS A 23 7.74 -4.64 29.84
CA HIS A 23 7.11 -5.74 29.11
C HIS A 23 7.41 -5.71 27.60
N ASP A 24 8.34 -4.87 27.15
CA ASP A 24 8.69 -4.73 25.74
C ASP A 24 9.12 -6.07 25.11
N ASP A 25 10.12 -6.74 25.67
CA ASP A 25 10.62 -8.01 25.11
C ASP A 25 9.56 -9.11 25.14
N SER A 26 8.91 -9.30 26.28
CA SER A 26 7.91 -10.37 26.44
C SER A 26 6.71 -10.19 25.51
N LEU A 27 6.26 -8.96 25.27
CA LEU A 27 5.22 -8.69 24.29
C LEU A 27 5.75 -8.86 22.86
N GLY A 28 6.94 -8.32 22.58
CA GLY A 28 7.57 -8.38 21.25
C GLY A 28 7.75 -9.82 20.77
N GLU A 29 8.27 -10.71 21.62
CA GLU A 29 8.41 -12.14 21.30
C GLU A 29 7.07 -12.82 20.99
N LYS A 30 6.02 -12.51 21.77
CA LYS A 30 4.68 -13.05 21.53
C LYS A 30 4.12 -12.57 20.20
N LEU A 31 4.20 -11.26 19.95
CA LEU A 31 3.71 -10.67 18.70
C LEU A 31 4.47 -11.22 17.50
N LEU A 32 5.81 -11.33 17.56
CA LEU A 32 6.61 -11.92 16.49
C LEU A 32 6.15 -13.34 16.15
N GLY A 33 5.96 -14.18 17.17
CA GLY A 33 5.48 -15.55 16.97
C GLY A 33 4.07 -15.62 16.39
N GLU A 34 3.15 -14.79 16.90
CA GLU A 34 1.75 -14.76 16.46
C GLU A 34 1.59 -14.19 15.05
N PHE A 35 2.27 -13.08 14.73
CA PHE A 35 2.29 -12.52 13.39
C PHE A 35 2.92 -13.49 12.39
N ARG A 36 4.06 -14.10 12.73
CA ARG A 36 4.69 -15.08 11.85
C ARG A 36 3.75 -16.25 11.55
N ALA A 37 3.04 -16.77 12.55
CA ALA A 37 2.04 -17.82 12.35
C ALA A 37 0.88 -17.37 11.45
N ALA A 38 0.38 -16.15 11.62
CA ALA A 38 -0.71 -15.60 10.80
C ALA A 38 -0.29 -15.27 9.35
N ILE A 39 0.95 -14.85 9.14
CA ILE A 39 1.46 -14.51 7.81
C ILE A 39 1.85 -15.78 7.05
N THR A 40 2.55 -16.72 7.68
CA THR A 40 3.01 -17.96 7.03
C THR A 40 1.89 -18.95 6.72
N SER A 41 0.66 -18.72 7.20
CA SER A 41 -0.48 -19.55 6.82
C SER A 41 -0.94 -19.34 5.37
N ARG A 42 -0.41 -18.32 4.68
CA ARG A 42 -0.75 -17.98 3.29
C ARG A 42 0.48 -18.01 2.40
N ARG A 43 0.30 -18.21 1.10
CA ARG A 43 1.39 -18.44 0.16
C ARG A 43 2.32 -17.23 0.08
N THR A 44 1.79 -16.03 -0.12
CA THR A 44 2.61 -14.80 -0.21
C THR A 44 3.45 -14.60 1.05
N GLY A 45 2.85 -14.83 2.22
CA GLY A 45 3.55 -14.73 3.50
C GLY A 45 4.60 -15.82 3.73
N ALA A 46 4.32 -17.07 3.33
CA ALA A 46 5.26 -18.18 3.42
C ALA A 46 6.48 -17.96 2.50
N ASP A 47 6.23 -17.56 1.24
CA ASP A 47 7.28 -17.24 0.26
C ASP A 47 8.15 -16.06 0.76
N PHE A 48 7.53 -15.05 1.36
CA PHE A 48 8.23 -13.93 1.99
C PHE A 48 9.14 -14.39 3.15
N TYR A 49 8.62 -15.15 4.12
CA TYR A 49 9.42 -15.60 5.25
C TYR A 49 10.56 -16.54 4.82
N ALA A 50 10.37 -17.35 3.78
CA ALA A 50 11.45 -18.16 3.21
C ALA A 50 12.61 -17.30 2.69
N ARG A 51 12.31 -16.14 2.07
CA ARG A 51 13.34 -15.15 1.66
C ARG A 51 14.00 -14.50 2.88
N LEU A 52 13.22 -14.12 3.90
CA LEU A 52 13.72 -13.46 5.10
C LEU A 52 14.62 -14.37 5.94
N ASP A 53 14.19 -15.60 6.21
CA ASP A 53 14.95 -16.57 7.01
C ASP A 53 16.26 -17.01 6.33
N ALA A 54 16.35 -16.87 5.01
CA ALA A 54 17.59 -17.10 4.26
C ALA A 54 18.64 -16.00 4.49
N ARG A 55 18.32 -14.93 5.23
CA ARG A 55 19.20 -13.80 5.54
C ARG A 55 19.57 -13.81 7.03
N PRO A 56 20.77 -14.27 7.41
CA PRO A 56 21.25 -14.20 8.79
C PRO A 56 21.23 -12.78 9.38
N GLU A 57 21.38 -11.76 8.53
CA GLU A 57 21.35 -10.34 8.88
C GLU A 57 19.98 -9.87 9.41
N SER A 58 18.91 -10.60 9.10
CA SER A 58 17.56 -10.32 9.61
C SER A 58 17.36 -10.79 11.06
N ALA A 59 18.31 -11.55 11.61
CA ALA A 59 18.23 -12.05 12.97
C ALA A 59 18.14 -10.92 14.00
N GLY A 60 17.39 -11.17 15.08
CA GLY A 60 17.21 -10.19 16.15
C GLY A 60 16.18 -9.10 15.84
N LEU A 61 15.32 -9.29 14.82
CA LEU A 61 14.16 -8.44 14.57
C LEU A 61 13.30 -8.31 15.83
N ARG A 62 12.83 -7.09 16.13
CA ARG A 62 11.97 -6.80 17.28
C ARG A 62 10.65 -6.16 16.86
N ILE A 63 9.64 -6.28 17.72
CA ILE A 63 8.39 -5.51 17.63
C ILE A 63 8.22 -4.70 18.90
N LEU A 64 8.01 -3.39 18.77
CA LEU A 64 7.76 -2.48 19.88
C LEU A 64 6.52 -1.62 19.64
N LEU A 65 5.85 -1.21 20.73
CA LEU A 65 4.71 -0.29 20.67
C LEU A 65 5.12 1.07 21.22
N ARG A 66 5.04 2.13 20.41
CA ARG A 66 5.48 3.48 20.80
C ARG A 66 4.55 4.56 20.28
N ARG A 67 4.46 5.67 21.01
CA ARG A 67 3.75 6.86 20.52
C ARG A 67 4.55 7.57 19.42
N ALA A 68 3.93 7.84 18.28
CA ALA A 68 4.50 8.61 17.17
C ALA A 68 3.51 9.67 16.62
N PRO A 69 3.93 10.59 15.73
CA PRO A 69 3.00 11.47 15.01
C PRO A 69 1.88 10.69 14.31
N ALA A 70 0.71 11.31 14.13
CA ALA A 70 -0.50 10.62 13.69
C ALA A 70 -0.39 10.00 12.28
N GLY A 71 0.46 10.55 11.41
CA GLY A 71 0.63 10.03 10.04
C GLY A 71 1.37 8.68 9.94
N ARG A 72 1.95 8.16 11.03
CA ARG A 72 2.66 6.87 11.03
C ARG A 72 1.84 5.80 11.75
N VAL A 73 1.34 4.79 11.05
CA VAL A 73 0.56 3.68 11.64
C VAL A 73 1.51 2.63 12.21
N ALA A 74 2.49 2.21 11.39
CA ALA A 74 3.68 1.47 11.79
C ALA A 74 4.91 2.08 11.08
N TRP A 75 6.11 1.63 11.46
CA TRP A 75 7.35 1.90 10.71
C TRP A 75 8.45 0.92 11.11
N TYR A 76 9.32 0.58 10.15
CA TYR A 76 10.58 -0.11 10.40
C TYR A 76 11.72 0.87 10.71
N ASP A 77 12.45 0.60 11.78
CA ASP A 77 13.70 1.28 12.14
C ASP A 77 14.89 0.39 11.84
N LEU A 78 15.70 0.84 10.87
CA LEU A 78 16.88 0.12 10.40
C LEU A 78 17.94 -0.03 11.50
N ALA A 79 18.20 1.03 12.28
CA ALA A 79 19.28 1.03 13.25
C ALA A 79 19.01 0.04 14.40
N GLY A 80 17.75 -0.08 14.79
CA GLY A 80 17.30 -1.00 15.83
C GLY A 80 16.88 -2.38 15.33
N ASN A 81 16.85 -2.64 14.02
CA ASN A 81 16.17 -3.80 13.41
C ASN A 81 14.80 -4.04 14.07
N THR A 82 13.97 -3.00 14.13
CA THR A 82 12.75 -2.99 14.94
C THR A 82 11.56 -2.45 14.16
N VAL A 83 10.46 -3.19 14.15
CA VAL A 83 9.17 -2.70 13.70
C VAL A 83 8.42 -2.06 14.87
N TYR A 84 7.94 -0.85 14.66
CA TYR A 84 7.16 -0.12 15.65
C TYR A 84 5.70 0.00 15.24
N PHE A 85 4.79 -0.31 16.16
CA PHE A 85 3.37 0.04 16.03
C PHE A 85 3.04 1.31 16.83
N ASN A 86 2.35 2.25 16.20
CA ASN A 86 1.98 3.50 16.85
C ASN A 86 0.85 3.29 17.86
N THR A 87 1.13 3.55 19.14
CA THR A 87 0.16 3.37 20.24
C THR A 87 -1.07 4.27 20.15
N ARG A 88 -1.05 5.34 19.34
CA ARG A 88 -2.24 6.15 19.04
C ARG A 88 -3.25 5.36 18.20
N HIS A 89 -2.75 4.64 17.21
CA HIS A 89 -3.58 3.83 16.30
C HIS A 89 -4.02 2.53 16.97
N VAL A 90 -3.19 1.95 17.85
CA VAL A 90 -3.62 0.85 18.73
C VAL A 90 -4.75 1.32 19.67
N GLN A 91 -4.70 2.55 20.17
CA GLN A 91 -5.77 3.13 20.98
C GLN A 91 -7.07 3.29 20.20
N GLU A 92 -6.98 3.82 18.98
CA GLU A 92 -8.13 3.96 18.06
C GLU A 92 -8.75 2.61 17.72
N PHE A 93 -7.91 1.63 17.39
CA PHE A 93 -8.32 0.26 17.06
C PHE A 93 -9.16 -0.41 18.17
N PHE A 94 -8.74 -0.27 19.43
CA PHE A 94 -9.46 -0.84 20.57
C PHE A 94 -10.51 0.11 21.18
N ASP A 95 -10.74 1.28 20.59
CA ASP A 95 -11.57 2.37 21.14
C ASP A 95 -11.26 2.69 22.63
N ILE A 96 -9.96 2.79 22.95
CA ILE A 96 -9.48 3.13 24.29
C ILE A 96 -8.84 4.52 24.29
N LYS A 97 -9.09 5.32 25.32
CA LYS A 97 -8.63 6.71 25.41
C LYS A 97 -7.71 6.94 26.61
N GLY A 98 -6.65 7.70 26.39
CA GLY A 98 -5.77 8.22 27.45
C GLY A 98 -4.77 7.20 28.01
N TYR A 99 -4.66 6.02 27.40
CA TYR A 99 -3.69 5.03 27.84
C TYR A 99 -2.27 5.42 27.42
N ARG A 100 -1.34 5.29 28.35
CA ARG A 100 0.10 5.41 28.07
C ARG A 100 0.60 4.14 27.39
N ASP A 101 1.68 4.24 26.63
CA ASP A 101 2.31 3.11 25.93
C ASP A 101 2.53 1.92 26.87
N SER A 102 3.10 2.16 28.06
CA SER A 102 3.33 1.12 29.08
C SER A 102 2.08 0.35 29.47
N ARG A 103 0.92 1.01 29.55
CA ARG A 103 -0.35 0.37 29.91
C ARG A 103 -0.89 -0.48 28.76
N ILE A 104 -0.77 -0.01 27.52
CA ILE A 104 -1.17 -0.76 26.32
C ILE A 104 -0.31 -2.02 26.20
N ILE A 105 1.00 -1.88 26.37
CA ILE A 105 1.97 -2.98 26.34
C ILE A 105 1.64 -4.00 27.43
N GLU A 106 1.37 -3.56 28.66
CA GLU A 106 0.98 -4.46 29.76
C GLU A 106 -0.28 -5.26 29.41
N ILE A 107 -1.33 -4.59 28.92
CA ILE A 107 -2.61 -5.23 28.56
C ILE A 107 -2.41 -6.25 27.45
N LEU A 108 -1.74 -5.90 26.35
CA LEU A 108 -1.49 -6.85 25.27
C LEU A 108 -0.57 -7.99 25.71
N ASN A 109 0.41 -7.73 26.57
CA ASN A 109 1.31 -8.77 27.05
C ASN A 109 0.58 -9.90 27.79
N VAL A 110 -0.44 -9.56 28.59
CA VAL A 110 -1.21 -10.56 29.36
C VAL A 110 -2.49 -11.00 28.65
N GLY A 111 -3.11 -10.13 27.85
CA GLY A 111 -4.39 -10.35 27.18
C GLY A 111 -4.23 -11.07 25.84
N LYS A 112 -4.38 -12.40 25.85
CA LYS A 112 -4.28 -13.22 24.63
C LYS A 112 -5.33 -12.86 23.57
N GLU A 113 -6.58 -12.64 23.97
CA GLU A 113 -7.67 -12.32 23.03
C GLU A 113 -7.46 -10.97 22.35
N ALA A 114 -7.08 -9.94 23.12
CA ALA A 114 -6.74 -8.63 22.57
C ALA A 114 -5.56 -8.71 21.60
N ARG A 115 -4.48 -9.42 21.94
CA ARG A 115 -3.38 -9.65 20.99
C ARG A 115 -3.81 -10.38 19.74
N ALA A 116 -4.62 -11.44 19.87
CA ALA A 116 -5.07 -12.21 18.72
C ALA A 116 -5.89 -11.34 17.76
N GLU A 117 -6.78 -10.49 18.27
CA GLU A 117 -7.55 -9.56 17.43
C GLU A 117 -6.64 -8.47 16.82
N PHE A 118 -5.66 -7.96 17.56
CA PHE A 118 -4.66 -7.03 17.01
C PHE A 118 -3.86 -7.67 15.86
N VAL A 119 -3.33 -8.87 16.07
CA VAL A 119 -2.56 -9.61 15.07
C VAL A 119 -3.42 -9.90 13.85
N LYS A 120 -4.67 -10.34 14.04
CA LYS A 120 -5.62 -10.62 12.96
C LYS A 120 -5.85 -9.41 12.06
N ARG A 121 -5.78 -8.18 12.56
CA ARG A 121 -6.07 -6.96 11.78
C ARG A 121 -4.82 -6.30 11.24
N ALA A 122 -3.73 -6.32 11.99
CA ALA A 122 -2.49 -5.62 11.67
C ALA A 122 -1.44 -6.47 10.93
N ASP A 123 -1.70 -7.74 10.62
CA ASP A 123 -0.75 -8.67 9.98
C ASP A 123 -0.25 -8.19 8.61
N ALA A 124 -1.12 -7.64 7.77
CA ALA A 124 -0.75 -7.08 6.46
C ALA A 124 0.19 -5.88 6.61
N LEU A 125 -0.16 -4.92 7.47
CA LEU A 125 0.72 -3.79 7.79
C LEU A 125 2.04 -4.25 8.43
N PHE A 126 2.02 -5.28 9.27
CA PHE A 126 3.25 -5.84 9.81
C PHE A 126 4.14 -6.40 8.70
N LEU A 127 3.55 -7.12 7.74
CA LEU A 127 4.25 -7.65 6.58
C LEU A 127 4.88 -6.55 5.73
N HIS A 128 4.19 -5.42 5.52
CA HIS A 128 4.76 -4.24 4.86
C HIS A 128 6.08 -3.80 5.51
N GLU A 129 6.08 -3.65 6.84
CA GLU A 129 7.29 -3.25 7.57
C GLU A 129 8.37 -4.34 7.56
N LEU A 130 7.98 -5.61 7.56
CA LEU A 130 8.93 -6.72 7.38
C LEU A 130 9.62 -6.68 6.03
N VAL A 131 8.94 -6.24 4.97
CA VAL A 131 9.56 -6.07 3.65
C VAL A 131 10.69 -5.06 3.72
N HIS A 132 10.53 -3.97 4.47
CA HIS A 132 11.64 -3.03 4.70
C HIS A 132 12.79 -3.66 5.48
N ALA A 133 12.52 -4.56 6.43
CA ALA A 133 13.56 -5.34 7.07
C ALA A 133 14.30 -6.25 6.08
N LEU A 134 13.58 -6.98 5.21
CA LEU A 134 14.18 -7.80 4.16
C LEU A 134 15.03 -6.96 3.20
N GLN A 135 14.51 -5.82 2.76
CA GLN A 135 15.21 -4.89 1.87
C GLN A 135 16.51 -4.37 2.47
N SER A 136 16.58 -4.20 3.79
CA SER A 136 17.84 -3.83 4.46
C SER A 136 18.93 -4.89 4.35
N CYS A 137 18.55 -6.16 4.19
CA CYS A 137 19.48 -7.26 3.94
C CYS A 137 19.78 -7.45 2.45
N LEU A 138 18.79 -7.22 1.57
CA LEU A 138 18.93 -7.40 0.12
C LEU A 138 19.66 -6.24 -0.56
N TYR A 139 19.42 -5.02 -0.09
CA TYR A 139 19.86 -3.77 -0.70
C TYR A 139 20.61 -2.88 0.32
N PRO A 140 21.64 -3.40 1.00
CA PRO A 140 22.29 -2.69 2.09
C PRO A 140 22.89 -1.35 1.66
N ARG A 141 23.34 -1.20 0.41
CA ARG A 141 23.94 0.06 -0.08
C ARG A 141 22.92 1.18 -0.18
N TYR A 142 21.69 0.85 -0.53
CA TYR A 142 20.59 1.83 -0.59
C TYR A 142 19.98 2.14 0.78
N ARG A 143 20.12 1.23 1.76
CA ARG A 143 19.52 1.40 3.10
C ARG A 143 20.49 1.95 4.15
N ALA A 144 21.80 1.73 4.03
CA ALA A 144 22.80 2.10 5.03
C ALA A 144 23.16 3.60 5.12
N GLY A 145 22.39 4.51 4.50
CA GLY A 145 22.67 5.94 4.52
C GLY A 145 23.87 6.39 3.67
N GLU A 146 24.41 5.51 2.81
CA GLU A 146 25.40 5.88 1.79
C GLU A 146 24.74 6.59 0.58
N ALA A 147 23.46 6.31 0.34
CA ALA A 147 22.58 7.06 -0.56
C ALA A 147 21.87 8.19 0.22
N ASP A 148 21.73 9.37 -0.38
CA ASP A 148 21.15 10.59 0.23
C ASP A 148 19.63 10.49 0.53
N GLY A 149 19.05 9.29 0.63
CA GLY A 149 17.65 9.06 0.94
C GLY A 149 17.19 7.60 0.82
N ASN A 150 15.98 7.31 1.28
CA ASN A 150 15.32 6.01 1.09
C ASN A 150 14.70 5.94 -0.31
N PRO A 151 15.05 4.97 -1.18
CA PRO A 151 14.43 4.86 -2.49
C PRO A 151 12.92 4.67 -2.40
N VAL A 152 12.14 5.49 -3.11
CA VAL A 152 10.67 5.38 -3.17
C VAL A 152 10.22 4.04 -3.72
N GLU A 153 11.04 3.44 -4.58
CA GLU A 153 10.83 2.12 -5.16
C GLU A 153 10.68 1.04 -4.08
N PHE A 154 11.35 1.17 -2.95
CA PHE A 154 11.22 0.20 -1.87
C PHE A 154 9.84 0.19 -1.21
N GLU A 155 9.08 1.28 -1.31
CA GLU A 155 7.66 1.28 -0.93
C GLU A 155 6.83 0.45 -1.92
N TYR A 156 7.20 0.39 -3.21
CA TYR A 156 6.46 -0.42 -4.19
C TYR A 156 6.51 -1.91 -3.81
N GLU A 157 7.69 -2.49 -3.55
CA GLU A 157 7.78 -3.90 -3.14
C GLU A 157 7.02 -4.16 -1.82
N ALA A 158 7.05 -3.22 -0.87
CA ALA A 158 6.36 -3.35 0.40
C ALA A 158 4.84 -3.36 0.22
N TYR A 159 4.27 -2.36 -0.46
CA TYR A 159 2.84 -2.30 -0.75
C TYR A 159 2.37 -3.45 -1.63
N PHE A 160 3.13 -3.81 -2.68
CA PHE A 160 2.77 -4.93 -3.55
C PHE A 160 2.72 -6.26 -2.78
N THR A 161 3.67 -6.49 -1.87
CA THR A 161 3.68 -7.70 -1.04
C THR A 161 2.54 -7.68 -0.02
N GLU A 162 2.28 -6.52 0.61
CA GLU A 162 1.14 -6.33 1.52
C GLU A 162 -0.17 -6.64 0.81
N ASP A 163 -0.42 -6.03 -0.35
CA ASP A 163 -1.69 -6.12 -1.06
C ASP A 163 -1.94 -7.53 -1.62
N LEU A 164 -0.90 -8.22 -2.11
CA LEU A 164 -0.97 -9.63 -2.50
C LEU A 164 -1.38 -10.51 -1.31
N TYR A 165 -0.74 -10.33 -0.15
CA TYR A 165 -1.08 -11.07 1.07
C TYR A 165 -2.49 -10.73 1.57
N PHE A 166 -2.87 -9.46 1.52
CA PHE A 166 -4.18 -9.01 1.96
C PHE A 166 -5.29 -9.58 1.08
N HIS A 167 -5.06 -9.75 -0.22
CA HIS A 167 -5.99 -10.48 -1.08
C HIS A 167 -6.19 -11.93 -0.65
N GLU A 168 -5.12 -12.68 -0.39
CA GLU A 168 -5.22 -14.06 0.11
C GLU A 168 -6.00 -14.09 1.43
N LYS A 169 -5.78 -13.10 2.31
CA LYS A 169 -6.54 -12.95 3.56
C LYS A 169 -8.03 -12.68 3.33
N LEU A 170 -8.39 -11.80 2.40
CA LEU A 170 -9.79 -11.53 2.08
C LEU A 170 -10.46 -12.72 1.38
N ALA A 171 -9.72 -13.51 0.60
CA ALA A 171 -10.22 -14.72 -0.02
C ALA A 171 -10.54 -15.81 1.03
N ASP A 172 -9.70 -15.95 2.06
CA ASP A 172 -9.91 -16.89 3.18
C ASP A 172 -10.99 -16.41 4.17
N SER A 173 -11.21 -15.10 4.26
CA SER A 173 -12.11 -14.47 5.25
C SER A 173 -12.98 -13.40 4.59
N PRO A 174 -13.89 -13.78 3.66
CA PRO A 174 -14.70 -12.83 2.88
C PRO A 174 -15.62 -11.97 3.75
N GLU A 175 -15.97 -12.43 4.96
CA GLU A 175 -16.73 -11.66 5.93
C GLU A 175 -16.03 -10.36 6.35
N LEU A 176 -14.69 -10.32 6.35
CA LEU A 176 -13.92 -9.11 6.68
C LEU A 176 -14.25 -7.98 5.70
N LEU A 177 -14.25 -8.29 4.40
CA LEU A 177 -14.61 -7.33 3.36
C LEU A 177 -16.10 -6.97 3.43
N ALA A 178 -16.96 -7.96 3.62
CA ALA A 178 -18.41 -7.75 3.68
C ALA A 178 -18.82 -6.84 4.85
N ASP A 179 -18.27 -7.06 6.04
CA ASP A 179 -18.57 -6.25 7.23
C ASP A 179 -17.97 -4.85 7.15
N PHE A 180 -16.79 -4.70 6.52
CA PHE A 180 -16.21 -3.39 6.24
C PHE A 180 -17.09 -2.58 5.27
N LEU A 181 -17.52 -3.19 4.16
CA LEU A 181 -18.38 -2.54 3.16
C LEU A 181 -19.77 -2.21 3.71
N ALA A 182 -20.29 -3.03 4.63
CA ALA A 182 -21.53 -2.76 5.34
C ALA A 182 -21.39 -1.69 6.43
N GLY A 183 -20.17 -1.21 6.72
CA GLY A 183 -19.88 -0.22 7.76
C GLY A 183 -20.05 -0.75 9.20
N LYS A 184 -19.99 -2.07 9.39
CA LYS A 184 -20.13 -2.70 10.72
C LYS A 184 -18.83 -2.70 11.50
N GLU A 185 -17.71 -2.87 10.82
CA GLU A 185 -16.36 -2.89 11.40
C GLU A 185 -15.44 -2.00 10.57
N GLN A 186 -15.19 -0.78 11.04
CA GLN A 186 -14.24 0.15 10.43
C GLN A 186 -13.08 0.35 11.38
N ASP A 187 -12.01 -0.39 11.15
CA ASP A 187 -10.79 -0.30 11.95
C ASP A 187 -9.63 0.28 11.12
N VAL A 188 -8.67 0.91 11.81
CA VAL A 188 -7.57 1.63 11.17
C VAL A 188 -6.66 0.74 10.32
N TYR A 189 -6.49 -0.54 10.70
CA TYR A 189 -5.59 -1.47 10.00
C TYR A 189 -6.24 -2.03 8.74
N THR A 190 -7.49 -2.49 8.83
CA THR A 190 -8.25 -2.94 7.65
C THR A 190 -8.45 -1.78 6.67
N SER A 191 -8.74 -0.57 7.16
CA SER A 191 -8.88 0.62 6.29
C SER A 191 -7.59 0.95 5.54
N HIS A 192 -6.43 0.79 6.20
CA HIS A 192 -5.13 1.03 5.59
C HIS A 192 -4.88 0.06 4.42
N SER A 193 -4.91 -1.25 4.69
CA SER A 193 -4.61 -2.27 3.69
C SER A 193 -5.66 -2.30 2.56
N LEU A 194 -6.94 -2.03 2.87
CA LEU A 194 -7.98 -2.02 1.84
C LEU A 194 -7.81 -0.88 0.82
N ALA A 195 -7.29 0.28 1.25
CA ALA A 195 -7.08 1.42 0.35
C ALA A 195 -6.02 1.09 -0.73
N GLY A 196 -4.87 0.54 -0.31
CA GLY A 196 -3.82 0.08 -1.22
C GLY A 196 -4.32 -1.03 -2.15
N TYR A 197 -4.98 -2.03 -1.56
CA TYR A 197 -5.52 -3.18 -2.27
C TYR A 197 -6.48 -2.78 -3.40
N ILE A 198 -7.40 -1.84 -3.17
CA ILE A 198 -8.34 -1.37 -4.21
C ILE A 198 -7.58 -0.68 -5.36
N GLU A 199 -6.67 0.25 -5.05
CA GLU A 199 -5.93 0.99 -6.08
C GLU A 199 -5.04 0.05 -6.92
N LEU A 200 -4.31 -0.88 -6.27
CA LEU A 200 -3.48 -1.88 -6.98
C LEU A 200 -4.33 -2.80 -7.86
N SER A 201 -5.51 -3.20 -7.38
CA SER A 201 -6.41 -4.09 -8.12
C SER A 201 -6.90 -3.43 -9.41
N LEU A 202 -7.19 -2.12 -9.36
CA LEU A 202 -7.66 -1.35 -10.50
C LEU A 202 -6.51 -1.10 -11.49
N ASP A 203 -5.42 -0.44 -11.06
CA ASP A 203 -4.39 0.03 -11.98
C ASP A 203 -3.03 0.16 -11.27
N ALA A 204 -2.11 -0.76 -11.58
CA ALA A 204 -0.80 -0.79 -10.94
C ALA A 204 0.13 0.36 -11.36
N ASP A 205 -0.05 0.96 -12.55
CA ASP A 205 0.75 2.11 -12.95
C ASP A 205 0.28 3.37 -12.21
N ARG A 206 -1.04 3.56 -12.13
CA ARG A 206 -1.64 4.62 -11.31
C ARG A 206 -1.28 4.46 -9.83
N TYR A 207 -1.29 3.23 -9.31
CA TYR A 207 -0.94 2.97 -7.91
C TYR A 207 0.54 3.24 -7.63
N ARG A 208 1.45 2.87 -8.55
CA ARG A 208 2.87 3.25 -8.46
C ARG A 208 3.03 4.77 -8.42
N GLU A 209 2.35 5.49 -9.30
CA GLU A 209 2.39 6.96 -9.31
C GLU A 209 1.77 7.56 -8.03
N TYR A 210 0.71 6.95 -7.51
CA TYR A 210 0.13 7.34 -6.23
C TYR A 210 1.17 7.26 -5.11
N ILE A 211 1.84 6.11 -4.96
CA ILE A 211 2.92 5.91 -3.99
C ILE A 211 4.04 6.93 -4.24
N ARG A 212 4.54 7.02 -5.48
CA ARG A 212 5.60 7.97 -5.87
C ARG A 212 5.28 9.39 -5.41
N SER A 213 4.08 9.84 -5.74
CA SER A 213 3.65 11.20 -5.46
C SER A 213 3.39 11.45 -3.97
N ARG A 214 3.11 10.42 -3.17
CA ARG A 214 2.95 10.54 -1.71
C ARG A 214 4.29 10.75 -1.02
N TYR A 215 5.33 10.05 -1.46
CA TYR A 215 6.64 10.06 -0.80
C TYR A 215 7.61 11.11 -1.36
N LEU A 216 7.56 11.41 -2.67
CA LEU A 216 8.43 12.42 -3.27
C LEU A 216 7.94 13.87 -3.10
N ARG A 217 6.65 14.09 -2.79
CA ARG A 217 6.12 15.47 -2.61
C ARG A 217 6.58 16.15 -1.32
N ASP A 218 7.04 15.39 -0.34
CA ASP A 218 7.53 15.92 0.92
C ASP A 218 9.02 15.62 1.04
N GLU A 219 9.86 16.56 0.57
CA GLU A 219 11.32 16.49 0.68
C GLU A 219 11.78 16.23 2.13
N ALA A 220 10.96 16.59 3.15
CA ALA A 220 11.24 16.32 4.55
C ALA A 220 11.17 14.83 4.92
N LEU A 221 10.60 13.97 4.05
CA LEU A 221 10.60 12.53 4.22
C LEU A 221 11.92 11.88 3.76
N GLY A 222 12.80 12.61 3.06
CA GLY A 222 14.12 12.12 2.67
C GLY A 222 14.10 10.95 1.69
N TYR A 223 13.11 10.91 0.78
CA TYR A 223 13.04 9.91 -0.28
C TYR A 223 13.75 10.37 -1.54
N THR A 224 14.41 9.44 -2.23
CA THR A 224 15.04 9.65 -3.53
C THR A 224 14.59 8.57 -4.51
N GLU A 225 15.00 8.67 -5.76
CA GLU A 225 14.81 7.60 -6.74
C GLU A 225 16.02 6.66 -6.75
N LEU A 226 15.77 5.37 -6.98
CA LEU A 226 16.82 4.34 -7.03
C LEU A 226 17.84 4.62 -8.14
N GLU A 227 17.38 5.14 -9.28
CA GLU A 227 18.24 5.56 -10.40
C GLU A 227 19.18 6.69 -10.00
N GLU A 228 18.67 7.68 -9.28
CA GLU A 228 19.46 8.83 -8.81
C GLU A 228 20.52 8.40 -7.79
N SER A 229 20.15 7.53 -6.85
CA SER A 229 21.09 6.95 -5.89
C SER A 229 22.21 6.16 -6.59
N GLY A 230 21.89 5.38 -7.63
CA GLY A 230 22.89 4.67 -8.44
C GLY A 230 23.79 5.61 -9.25
N ARG A 231 23.25 6.72 -9.77
CA ARG A 231 24.01 7.75 -10.47
C ARG A 231 25.05 8.39 -9.55
N LEU A 232 24.68 8.71 -8.31
CA LEU A 232 25.58 9.28 -7.31
C LEU A 232 26.73 8.33 -6.94
N ALA A 233 26.45 7.04 -6.75
CA ALA A 233 27.48 6.04 -6.48
C ALA A 233 28.52 5.95 -7.62
N ARG A 234 28.07 5.95 -8.88
CA ARG A 234 28.97 5.97 -10.04
C ARG A 234 29.78 7.27 -10.15
N ALA A 235 29.20 8.40 -9.75
CA ALA A 235 29.90 9.68 -9.72
C ALA A 235 31.04 9.69 -8.68
N ARG A 236 30.80 9.18 -7.46
CA ARG A 236 31.84 9.05 -6.43
C ARG A 236 33.01 8.18 -6.89
N ALA A 237 32.73 7.03 -7.50
CA ALA A 237 33.78 6.19 -8.09
C ALA A 237 34.57 6.90 -9.20
N ALA A 238 33.93 7.78 -9.98
CA ALA A 238 34.61 8.56 -11.00
C ALA A 238 35.48 9.69 -10.40
N ASP A 239 35.05 10.32 -9.31
CA ASP A 239 35.79 11.35 -8.60
C ASP A 239 37.01 10.76 -7.89
N GLU A 240 36.85 9.63 -7.18
CA GLU A 240 37.99 8.96 -6.53
C GLU A 240 39.00 8.42 -7.54
N ARG A 241 38.57 8.11 -8.76
CA ARG A 241 39.51 7.79 -9.85
C ARG A 241 40.44 8.96 -10.15
N ILE A 242 39.93 10.20 -10.13
CA ILE A 242 40.72 11.42 -10.37
C ILE A 242 41.71 11.60 -9.20
N THR A 243 41.25 11.43 -7.96
CA THR A 243 42.10 11.47 -6.76
C THR A 243 43.20 10.42 -6.82
N ALA A 244 42.87 9.19 -7.22
CA ALA A 244 43.83 8.11 -7.35
C ALA A 244 44.91 8.40 -8.40
N TYR A 245 44.52 8.97 -9.55
CA TYR A 245 45.50 9.41 -10.55
C TYR A 245 46.39 10.56 -10.05
N ALA A 246 45.85 11.46 -9.23
CA ALA A 246 46.60 12.59 -8.69
C ALA A 246 47.57 12.20 -7.54
N THR A 247 47.20 11.21 -6.72
CA THR A 247 47.94 10.83 -5.51
C THR A 247 48.78 9.56 -5.67
N GLY A 248 48.46 8.72 -6.65
CA GLY A 248 49.08 7.40 -6.85
C GLY A 248 48.53 6.30 -5.92
N ASP A 249 47.56 6.62 -5.07
CA ASP A 249 46.88 5.65 -4.19
C ASP A 249 45.50 5.28 -4.79
N ALA A 250 45.32 4.01 -5.14
CA ALA A 250 44.11 3.51 -5.78
C ALA A 250 43.13 2.82 -4.81
N SER A 251 43.43 2.78 -3.52
CA SER A 251 42.64 2.02 -2.54
C SER A 251 41.19 2.51 -2.45
N ASP A 252 40.98 3.82 -2.32
CA ASP A 252 39.65 4.43 -2.27
C ASP A 252 38.89 4.27 -3.59
N TYR A 253 39.58 4.43 -4.73
CA TYR A 253 38.98 4.21 -6.04
C TYR A 253 38.48 2.77 -6.25
N GLU A 254 39.29 1.76 -5.92
CA GLU A 254 38.86 0.36 -6.08
C GLU A 254 37.73 0.00 -5.10
N ALA A 255 37.70 0.60 -3.91
CA ALA A 255 36.59 0.46 -2.97
C ALA A 255 35.28 1.06 -3.52
N GLU A 256 35.30 2.30 -3.99
CA GLU A 256 34.13 2.97 -4.56
C GLU A 256 33.63 2.29 -5.86
N LYS A 257 34.55 1.82 -6.69
CA LYS A 257 34.21 1.04 -7.90
C LYS A 257 33.53 -0.29 -7.55
N ALA A 258 34.01 -1.00 -6.51
CA ALA A 258 33.35 -2.21 -6.04
C ALA A 258 31.97 -1.90 -5.45
N ALA A 259 31.81 -0.79 -4.72
CA ALA A 259 30.52 -0.34 -4.19
C ALA A 259 29.52 0.00 -5.32
N ALA A 260 29.97 0.70 -6.37
CA ALA A 260 29.13 1.01 -7.53
C ALA A 260 28.67 -0.26 -8.27
N ALA A 261 29.57 -1.23 -8.47
CA ALA A 261 29.22 -2.51 -9.09
C ALA A 261 28.21 -3.32 -8.26
N ALA A 262 28.34 -3.28 -6.92
CA ALA A 262 27.37 -3.90 -6.02
C ALA A 262 26.00 -3.20 -6.08
N ALA A 263 25.96 -1.88 -6.10
CA ALA A 263 24.72 -1.11 -6.25
C ALA A 263 24.01 -1.40 -7.58
N ASP A 264 24.76 -1.50 -8.69
CA ASP A 264 24.19 -1.88 -9.99
C ASP A 264 23.58 -3.30 -9.96
N ALA A 265 24.22 -4.25 -9.25
CA ALA A 265 23.68 -5.60 -9.07
C ALA A 265 22.42 -5.63 -8.18
N GLU A 266 22.41 -4.84 -7.09
CA GLU A 266 21.24 -4.64 -6.23
C GLU A 266 20.06 -4.06 -7.02
N LYS A 267 20.31 -3.04 -7.85
CA LYS A 267 19.30 -2.46 -8.76
C LYS A 267 18.77 -3.50 -9.74
N ALA A 268 19.65 -4.26 -10.40
CA ALA A 268 19.23 -5.28 -11.36
C ALA A 268 18.35 -6.36 -10.71
N ALA A 269 18.66 -6.75 -9.46
CA ALA A 269 17.83 -7.69 -8.70
C ALA A 269 16.45 -7.10 -8.35
N TYR A 270 16.40 -5.80 -8.02
CA TYR A 270 15.14 -5.10 -7.80
C TYR A 270 14.31 -4.93 -9.08
N ASP A 271 14.94 -4.58 -10.21
CA ASP A 271 14.27 -4.48 -11.51
C ASP A 271 13.67 -5.84 -11.91
N ALA A 272 14.38 -6.94 -11.67
CA ALA A 272 13.87 -8.29 -11.91
C ALA A 272 12.66 -8.64 -11.04
N PHE A 273 12.62 -8.16 -9.79
CA PHE A 273 11.44 -8.29 -8.93
C PHE A 273 10.24 -7.54 -9.52
N LEU A 274 10.43 -6.30 -9.96
CA LEU A 274 9.35 -5.52 -10.59
C LEU A 274 8.87 -6.19 -11.87
N GLU A 275 9.78 -6.67 -12.72
CA GLU A 275 9.42 -7.39 -13.93
C GLU A 275 8.59 -8.64 -13.62
N ASP A 276 9.02 -9.49 -12.67
CA ASP A 276 8.26 -10.66 -12.23
C ASP A 276 6.87 -10.27 -11.69
N PHE A 277 6.80 -9.23 -10.86
CA PHE A 277 5.53 -8.74 -10.33
C PHE A 277 4.57 -8.33 -11.44
N TYR A 278 4.98 -7.42 -12.33
CA TYR A 278 4.09 -6.86 -13.35
C TYR A 278 3.73 -7.86 -14.45
N THR A 279 4.67 -8.74 -14.82
CA THR A 279 4.45 -9.69 -15.93
C THR A 279 3.76 -10.97 -15.49
N SER A 280 4.04 -11.44 -14.26
CA SER A 280 3.63 -12.78 -13.82
C SER A 280 2.60 -12.75 -12.70
N ARG A 281 2.73 -11.85 -11.71
CA ARG A 281 1.87 -11.88 -10.49
C ARG A 281 0.65 -10.98 -10.59
N TRP A 282 0.84 -9.72 -10.97
CA TRP A 282 -0.21 -8.70 -10.98
C TRP A 282 -1.39 -9.04 -11.90
N PRO A 283 -1.21 -9.58 -13.13
CA PRO A 283 -2.35 -9.87 -14.00
C PRO A 283 -3.35 -10.86 -13.39
N ALA A 284 -2.84 -11.94 -12.77
CA ALA A 284 -3.67 -12.93 -12.09
C ALA A 284 -4.32 -12.34 -10.83
N PHE A 285 -3.52 -11.70 -9.98
CA PHE A 285 -4.00 -11.02 -8.78
C PHE A 285 -5.11 -10.00 -9.09
N SER A 286 -4.89 -9.10 -10.06
CA SER A 286 -5.83 -8.03 -10.40
C SER A 286 -7.16 -8.61 -10.86
N ALA A 287 -7.14 -9.66 -11.68
CA ALA A 287 -8.37 -10.31 -12.13
C ALA A 287 -9.17 -10.91 -10.96
N GLU A 288 -8.51 -11.64 -10.07
CA GLU A 288 -9.13 -12.27 -8.89
C GLU A 288 -9.63 -11.23 -7.89
N ALA A 289 -8.83 -10.20 -7.63
CA ALA A 289 -9.13 -9.12 -6.71
C ALA A 289 -10.31 -8.25 -7.18
N LEU A 290 -10.35 -7.87 -8.45
CA LEU A 290 -11.46 -7.12 -9.03
C LEU A 290 -12.77 -7.91 -8.97
N LEU A 291 -12.72 -9.23 -9.19
CA LEU A 291 -13.89 -10.08 -9.05
C LEU A 291 -14.38 -10.15 -7.60
N LEU A 292 -13.46 -10.31 -6.64
CA LEU A 292 -13.78 -10.35 -5.20
C LEU A 292 -14.40 -9.03 -4.74
N LEU A 293 -13.71 -7.90 -4.97
CA LEU A 293 -14.17 -6.55 -4.61
C LEU A 293 -15.50 -6.21 -5.27
N GLY A 294 -15.61 -6.48 -6.57
CA GLY A 294 -16.81 -6.19 -7.34
C GLY A 294 -18.02 -6.99 -6.87
N SER A 295 -17.81 -8.27 -6.56
CA SER A 295 -18.85 -9.17 -6.03
C SER A 295 -19.32 -8.74 -4.64
N ALA A 296 -18.38 -8.51 -3.72
CA ALA A 296 -18.70 -8.06 -2.37
C ALA A 296 -19.37 -6.68 -2.39
N GLY A 297 -18.91 -5.76 -3.25
CA GLY A 297 -19.53 -4.46 -3.47
C GLY A 297 -20.96 -4.57 -3.97
N LEU A 298 -21.24 -5.48 -4.90
CA LEU A 298 -22.59 -5.72 -5.41
C LEU A 298 -23.52 -6.21 -4.30
N GLU A 299 -23.08 -7.19 -3.51
CA GLU A 299 -23.85 -7.78 -2.41
C GLU A 299 -24.11 -6.77 -1.28
N ALA A 300 -23.14 -5.89 -1.00
CA ALA A 300 -23.26 -4.81 -0.01
C ALA A 300 -24.07 -3.59 -0.52
N GLY A 301 -24.46 -3.56 -1.80
CA GLY A 301 -25.10 -2.39 -2.40
C GLY A 301 -24.18 -1.19 -2.61
N ASN A 302 -22.86 -1.38 -2.53
CA ASN A 302 -21.85 -0.40 -2.92
C ASN A 302 -21.65 -0.44 -4.43
N TYR A 303 -22.62 0.11 -5.15
CA TYR A 303 -22.67 0.03 -6.61
C TYR A 303 -21.52 0.72 -7.33
N LYS A 304 -20.91 1.76 -6.74
CA LYS A 304 -19.73 2.41 -7.33
C LYS A 304 -18.58 1.41 -7.43
N LEU A 305 -18.23 0.78 -6.29
CA LEU A 305 -17.18 -0.24 -6.24
C LEU A 305 -17.51 -1.42 -7.16
N ALA A 306 -18.76 -1.90 -7.13
CA ALA A 306 -19.20 -3.01 -7.97
C ALA A 306 -19.02 -2.71 -9.46
N LEU A 307 -19.47 -1.54 -9.93
CA LEU A 307 -19.37 -1.12 -11.32
C LEU A 307 -17.91 -0.97 -11.76
N ASP A 308 -17.11 -0.25 -10.98
CA ASP A 308 -15.71 0.03 -11.29
C ASP A 308 -14.92 -1.29 -11.41
N CYS A 309 -15.07 -2.19 -10.43
CA CYS A 309 -14.31 -3.45 -10.38
C CYS A 309 -14.79 -4.50 -11.40
N LEU A 310 -16.10 -4.76 -11.49
CA LEU A 310 -16.63 -5.81 -12.36
C LEU A 310 -16.47 -5.46 -13.84
N ALA A 311 -16.65 -4.19 -14.21
CA ALA A 311 -16.45 -3.75 -15.59
C ALA A 311 -14.99 -3.89 -16.02
N GLN A 312 -14.05 -3.53 -15.13
CA GLN A 312 -12.64 -3.67 -15.42
C GLN A 312 -12.18 -5.13 -15.47
N ALA A 313 -12.68 -5.98 -14.58
CA ALA A 313 -12.43 -7.42 -14.66
C ALA A 313 -12.94 -8.00 -15.99
N GLU A 314 -14.13 -7.59 -16.43
CA GLU A 314 -14.72 -8.07 -17.68
C GLU A 314 -13.94 -7.60 -18.92
N GLU A 315 -13.48 -6.34 -18.94
CA GLU A 315 -12.64 -5.77 -20.01
C GLU A 315 -11.31 -6.53 -20.18
N LYS A 316 -10.75 -7.05 -19.08
CA LYS A 316 -9.51 -7.84 -19.08
C LYS A 316 -9.70 -9.29 -19.58
N LEU A 317 -10.92 -9.75 -19.81
CA LEU A 317 -11.15 -11.09 -20.34
C LEU A 317 -10.61 -11.23 -21.77
N PRO A 318 -10.00 -12.37 -22.12
CA PRO A 318 -9.65 -12.65 -23.51
C PRO A 318 -10.88 -12.52 -24.45
N PRO A 319 -10.72 -11.96 -25.66
CA PRO A 319 -11.81 -11.86 -26.61
C PRO A 319 -12.46 -13.23 -26.88
N GLY A 320 -13.78 -13.32 -26.67
CA GLY A 320 -14.54 -14.54 -26.91
C GLY A 320 -14.45 -15.61 -25.81
N GLU A 321 -13.85 -15.29 -24.66
CA GLU A 321 -13.74 -16.20 -23.51
C GLU A 321 -15.13 -16.68 -23.02
N LYS A 322 -15.33 -18.00 -22.89
CA LYS A 322 -16.65 -18.63 -22.64
C LYS A 322 -16.70 -19.57 -21.44
N THR A 323 -15.63 -19.64 -20.66
CA THR A 323 -15.58 -20.40 -19.40
C THR A 323 -16.74 -20.03 -18.45
N PRO A 324 -17.15 -20.95 -17.56
CA PRO A 324 -18.15 -20.64 -16.53
C PRO A 324 -17.82 -19.39 -15.71
N ALA A 325 -16.55 -19.21 -15.33
CA ALA A 325 -16.08 -18.03 -14.60
C ALA A 325 -16.31 -16.73 -15.38
N ALA A 326 -15.96 -16.71 -16.67
CA ALA A 326 -16.21 -15.55 -17.53
C ALA A 326 -17.70 -15.26 -17.73
N ARG A 327 -18.57 -16.29 -17.74
CA ARG A 327 -20.03 -16.09 -17.79
C ARG A 327 -20.57 -15.51 -16.48
N GLU A 328 -20.08 -16.00 -15.35
CA GLU A 328 -20.45 -15.50 -14.03
C GLU A 328 -20.05 -14.03 -13.87
N LEU A 329 -18.82 -13.68 -14.24
CA LEU A 329 -18.34 -12.29 -14.22
C LEU A 329 -19.22 -11.37 -15.07
N ARG A 330 -19.52 -11.75 -16.32
CA ARG A 330 -20.42 -10.96 -17.19
C ARG A 330 -21.82 -10.81 -16.59
N THR A 331 -22.33 -11.85 -15.95
CA THR A 331 -23.63 -11.86 -15.27
C THR A 331 -23.62 -10.90 -14.10
N ARG A 332 -22.61 -10.95 -13.22
CA ARG A 332 -22.43 -10.02 -12.11
C ARG A 332 -22.28 -8.58 -12.59
N GLY A 333 -21.48 -8.34 -13.63
CA GLY A 333 -21.33 -7.01 -14.24
C GLY A 333 -22.67 -6.46 -14.77
N ALA A 334 -23.46 -7.29 -15.46
CA ALA A 334 -24.79 -6.91 -15.91
C ALA A 334 -25.74 -6.62 -14.75
N LEU A 335 -25.71 -7.43 -13.68
CA LEU A 335 -26.49 -7.21 -12.47
C LEU A 335 -26.09 -5.89 -11.77
N ALA A 336 -24.81 -5.56 -11.70
CA ALA A 336 -24.34 -4.31 -11.13
C ALA A 336 -24.90 -3.10 -11.88
N ILE A 337 -24.88 -3.12 -13.22
CA ILE A 337 -25.48 -2.08 -14.07
C ILE A 337 -26.99 -1.96 -13.82
N LEU A 338 -27.71 -3.08 -13.82
CA LEU A 338 -29.16 -3.10 -13.62
C LEU A 338 -29.57 -2.60 -12.23
N GLN A 339 -28.88 -3.07 -11.18
CA GLN A 339 -29.18 -2.69 -9.80
C GLN A 339 -28.76 -1.24 -9.50
N ALA A 340 -27.62 -0.77 -10.01
CA ALA A 340 -27.23 0.63 -9.90
C ALA A 340 -28.26 1.55 -10.59
N ALA A 341 -28.73 1.16 -11.78
CA ALA A 341 -29.77 1.91 -12.49
C ALA A 341 -31.09 1.94 -11.69
N ALA A 342 -31.52 0.81 -11.13
CA ALA A 342 -32.69 0.74 -10.25
C ALA A 342 -32.50 1.65 -9.01
N ARG A 343 -31.33 1.62 -8.37
CA ARG A 343 -31.00 2.46 -7.21
C ARG A 343 -31.11 3.95 -7.50
N VAL A 344 -30.70 4.38 -8.70
CA VAL A 344 -30.87 5.76 -9.19
C VAL A 344 -32.35 6.08 -9.40
N ARG A 345 -33.14 5.19 -10.01
CA ARG A 345 -34.59 5.41 -10.22
C ARG A 345 -35.33 5.57 -8.89
N ASP A 346 -35.08 4.66 -7.95
CA ASP A 346 -35.88 4.55 -6.73
C ASP A 346 -35.49 5.59 -5.68
N GLY A 347 -34.23 6.04 -5.69
CA GLY A 347 -33.71 6.90 -4.62
C GLY A 347 -32.74 8.00 -5.04
N GLY A 348 -32.45 8.16 -6.34
CA GLY A 348 -31.52 9.17 -6.83
C GLY A 348 -31.93 10.60 -6.46
N GLY A 349 -33.23 10.89 -6.39
CA GLY A 349 -33.74 12.21 -5.97
C GLY A 349 -33.40 12.59 -4.51
N LYS A 350 -33.04 11.62 -3.67
CA LYS A 350 -32.64 11.82 -2.27
C LYS A 350 -31.13 11.78 -2.05
N MET A 351 -30.36 11.39 -3.07
CA MET A 351 -28.90 11.31 -2.96
C MET A 351 -28.27 12.70 -3.02
N PRO A 352 -27.16 12.94 -2.31
CA PRO A 352 -26.33 14.12 -2.53
C PRO A 352 -25.93 14.21 -4.01
N ALA A 353 -25.95 15.43 -4.57
CA ALA A 353 -25.70 15.62 -6.00
C ALA A 353 -24.31 15.11 -6.45
N GLY A 354 -23.30 15.22 -5.57
CA GLY A 354 -21.96 14.68 -5.82
C GLY A 354 -21.97 13.15 -5.93
N ASP A 355 -22.55 12.47 -4.95
CA ASP A 355 -22.62 11.00 -4.91
C ASP A 355 -23.41 10.44 -6.09
N LEU A 356 -24.53 11.10 -6.44
CA LEU A 356 -25.32 10.74 -7.61
C LEU A 356 -24.53 10.92 -8.92
N ALA A 357 -23.78 12.01 -9.06
CA ALA A 357 -22.96 12.26 -10.24
C ALA A 357 -21.83 11.24 -10.36
N VAL A 358 -21.16 10.90 -9.27
CA VAL A 358 -20.10 9.88 -9.27
C VAL A 358 -20.66 8.48 -9.58
N LEU A 359 -21.81 8.11 -9.01
CA LEU A 359 -22.47 6.84 -9.35
C LEU A 359 -22.87 6.76 -10.83
N LEU A 360 -23.40 7.86 -11.39
CA LEU A 360 -23.78 7.92 -12.81
C LEU A 360 -22.55 7.88 -13.74
N ARG A 361 -21.43 8.47 -13.33
CA ARG A 361 -20.15 8.34 -14.01
C ARG A 361 -19.67 6.89 -14.03
N SER A 362 -19.61 6.21 -12.87
CA SER A 362 -19.24 4.79 -12.80
C SER A 362 -20.17 3.91 -13.64
N LEU A 363 -21.48 4.21 -13.68
CA LEU A 363 -22.44 3.48 -14.52
C LEU A 363 -22.17 3.68 -16.01
N GLU A 364 -21.84 4.90 -16.43
CA GLU A 364 -21.47 5.24 -17.80
C GLU A 364 -20.16 4.57 -18.23
N GLU A 365 -19.13 4.66 -17.41
CA GLU A 365 -17.83 4.02 -17.65
C GLU A 365 -17.95 2.49 -17.69
N ALA A 366 -18.69 1.88 -16.77
CA ALA A 366 -18.94 0.44 -16.78
C ALA A 366 -19.73 -0.03 -18.00
N SER A 367 -20.72 0.75 -18.43
CA SER A 367 -21.49 0.48 -19.65
C SER A 367 -20.57 0.52 -20.88
N ALA A 368 -19.74 1.56 -20.99
CA ALA A 368 -18.80 1.73 -22.10
C ALA A 368 -17.75 0.59 -22.16
N ARG A 369 -17.06 0.31 -21.05
CA ARG A 369 -16.03 -0.75 -20.97
C ARG A 369 -16.55 -2.13 -21.36
N THR A 370 -17.82 -2.41 -21.02
CA THR A 370 -18.42 -3.72 -21.27
C THR A 370 -19.26 -3.80 -22.54
N GLY A 371 -19.29 -2.72 -23.35
CA GLY A 371 -20.07 -2.66 -24.58
C GLY A 371 -21.59 -2.71 -24.35
N ARG A 372 -22.05 -2.43 -23.13
CA ARG A 372 -23.48 -2.41 -22.77
C ARG A 372 -24.03 -0.98 -22.92
N PRO A 373 -25.29 -0.80 -23.32
CA PRO A 373 -25.86 0.53 -23.44
C PRO A 373 -26.10 1.15 -22.06
N PHE A 374 -25.76 2.43 -21.93
CA PHE A 374 -26.20 3.21 -20.77
C PHE A 374 -27.74 3.30 -20.75
N PRO A 375 -28.40 3.17 -19.58
CA PRO A 375 -29.86 3.25 -19.50
C PRO A 375 -30.41 4.59 -20.00
N ALA A 376 -31.12 4.56 -21.13
CA ALA A 376 -31.55 5.78 -21.83
C ALA A 376 -32.48 6.68 -20.99
N ASP A 377 -33.31 6.06 -20.13
CA ASP A 377 -34.20 6.76 -19.21
C ASP A 377 -33.45 7.57 -18.13
N LEU A 378 -32.18 7.24 -17.86
CA LEU A 378 -31.34 7.96 -16.91
C LEU A 378 -30.58 9.14 -17.52
N ILE A 379 -30.62 9.33 -18.85
CA ILE A 379 -29.92 10.43 -19.53
C ILE A 379 -30.30 11.82 -18.96
N PRO A 380 -31.60 12.14 -18.72
CA PRO A 380 -31.97 13.43 -18.13
C PRO A 380 -31.46 13.58 -16.69
N VAL A 381 -31.49 12.50 -15.90
CA VAL A 381 -31.01 12.47 -14.51
C VAL A 381 -29.51 12.74 -14.47
N ARG A 382 -28.75 12.05 -15.33
CA ARG A 382 -27.31 12.25 -15.55
C ARG A 382 -26.97 13.70 -15.83
N ARG A 383 -27.60 14.30 -16.84
CA ARG A 383 -27.34 15.70 -17.21
C ARG A 383 -27.60 16.65 -16.02
N SER A 384 -28.69 16.44 -15.29
CA SER A 384 -29.03 17.25 -14.11
C SER A 384 -28.01 17.07 -12.98
N ALA A 385 -27.61 15.84 -12.69
CA ALA A 385 -26.64 15.51 -11.64
C ALA A 385 -25.27 16.13 -11.93
N TYR A 386 -24.75 15.96 -13.15
CA TYR A 386 -23.45 16.52 -13.56
C TYR A 386 -23.44 18.05 -13.47
N LEU A 387 -24.49 18.73 -13.95
CA LEU A 387 -24.59 20.19 -13.85
C LEU A 387 -24.57 20.67 -12.39
N LYS A 388 -25.28 19.98 -11.49
CA LYS A 388 -25.31 20.31 -10.06
C LYS A 388 -23.96 20.03 -9.39
N ALA A 389 -23.33 18.90 -9.72
CA ALA A 389 -22.06 18.49 -9.12
C ALA A 389 -20.90 19.37 -9.59
N LEU A 390 -20.85 19.73 -10.88
CA LEU A 390 -19.75 20.48 -11.51
C LEU A 390 -19.37 21.73 -10.72
N LYS A 391 -20.33 22.60 -10.39
CA LYS A 391 -20.06 23.82 -9.60
C LYS A 391 -19.41 23.51 -8.25
N SER A 392 -19.89 22.47 -7.56
CA SER A 392 -19.37 22.09 -6.26
C SER A 392 -17.98 21.44 -6.35
N PHE A 393 -17.75 20.59 -7.35
CA PHE A 393 -16.50 19.91 -7.59
C PHE A 393 -15.41 20.88 -8.05
N SER A 394 -15.68 21.77 -9.02
CA SER A 394 -14.72 22.80 -9.44
C SER A 394 -14.33 23.71 -8.28
N ARG A 395 -15.29 24.14 -7.45
CA ARG A 395 -15.01 24.95 -6.25
C ARG A 395 -14.11 24.19 -5.26
N ARG A 396 -14.41 22.91 -4.99
CA ARG A 396 -13.59 22.08 -4.10
C ARG A 396 -12.20 21.85 -4.68
N ALA A 397 -12.06 21.60 -5.98
CA ALA A 397 -10.78 21.47 -6.66
C ALA A 397 -9.91 22.75 -6.54
N SER A 398 -10.51 23.93 -6.43
CA SER A 398 -9.77 25.19 -6.20
C SER A 398 -9.38 25.43 -4.74
N SER A 399 -10.20 24.98 -3.78
CA SER A 399 -10.01 25.27 -2.35
C SER A 399 -9.36 24.13 -1.55
N GLU A 400 -9.36 22.92 -2.08
CA GLU A 400 -8.81 21.74 -1.42
C GLU A 400 -7.28 21.82 -1.31
N LYS A 401 -6.79 21.54 -0.11
CA LYS A 401 -5.36 21.58 0.22
C LYS A 401 -4.73 20.21 0.05
N GLU A 402 -5.49 19.15 0.32
CA GLU A 402 -5.03 17.79 0.19
C GLU A 402 -4.90 17.41 -1.30
N PRO A 403 -3.70 17.11 -1.81
CA PRO A 403 -3.48 16.93 -3.25
C PRO A 403 -4.36 15.85 -3.88
N GLU A 404 -4.62 14.76 -3.16
CA GLU A 404 -5.42 13.63 -3.63
C GLU A 404 -6.89 14.01 -3.80
N LYS A 405 -7.49 14.60 -2.75
CA LYS A 405 -8.87 15.11 -2.82
C LYS A 405 -9.01 16.17 -3.90
N LYS A 406 -7.99 17.03 -4.04
CA LYS A 406 -7.96 18.06 -5.08
C LYS A 406 -7.97 17.44 -6.48
N ALA A 407 -7.13 16.43 -6.72
CA ALA A 407 -7.09 15.69 -7.98
C ALA A 407 -8.42 14.99 -8.27
N PHE A 408 -9.00 14.31 -7.27
CA PHE A 408 -10.32 13.69 -7.38
C PHE A 408 -11.41 14.69 -7.79
N TYR A 409 -11.47 15.87 -7.15
CA TYR A 409 -12.47 16.88 -7.50
C TYR A 409 -12.25 17.45 -8.90
N ARG A 410 -10.98 17.65 -9.30
CA ARG A 410 -10.62 18.15 -10.62
C ARG A 410 -11.01 17.15 -11.71
N GLU A 411 -10.55 15.91 -11.60
CA GLU A 411 -10.82 14.84 -12.56
C GLU A 411 -12.32 14.66 -12.80
N ASN A 412 -13.11 14.63 -11.72
CA ASN A 412 -14.56 14.51 -11.83
C ASN A 412 -15.20 15.77 -12.43
N ALA A 413 -14.73 16.97 -12.08
CA ALA A 413 -15.23 18.21 -12.71
C ALA A 413 -14.96 18.22 -14.22
N ASP A 414 -13.76 17.82 -14.63
CA ASP A 414 -13.36 17.77 -16.04
C ASP A 414 -14.17 16.72 -16.80
N TYR A 415 -14.38 15.54 -16.19
CA TYR A 415 -15.27 14.51 -16.74
C TYR A 415 -16.69 15.03 -16.93
N PHE A 416 -17.29 15.64 -15.90
CA PHE A 416 -18.65 16.17 -15.97
C PHE A 416 -18.78 17.27 -17.03
N LEU A 417 -17.78 18.15 -17.14
CA LEU A 417 -17.74 19.21 -18.15
C LEU A 417 -17.69 18.62 -19.57
N SER A 418 -16.80 17.66 -19.81
CA SER A 418 -16.67 16.97 -21.09
C SER A 418 -17.96 16.25 -21.49
N ALA A 419 -18.55 15.48 -20.56
CA ALA A 419 -19.80 14.74 -20.80
C ALA A 419 -21.02 15.65 -21.07
N LEU A 420 -20.96 16.94 -20.69
CA LEU A 420 -21.98 17.95 -20.98
C LEU A 420 -21.74 18.70 -22.30
N GLY A 421 -20.65 18.39 -23.02
CA GLY A 421 -20.28 19.05 -24.28
C GLY A 421 -19.45 20.33 -24.11
N GLY A 422 -18.75 20.50 -22.98
CA GLY A 422 -17.76 21.56 -22.79
C GLY A 422 -16.46 21.29 -23.57
N PRO A 423 -15.63 22.32 -23.85
CA PRO A 423 -14.32 22.10 -24.45
C PRO A 423 -13.48 21.23 -23.50
N ALA A 424 -12.88 20.17 -24.04
CA ALA A 424 -11.93 19.34 -23.30
C ALA A 424 -10.82 20.25 -22.74
N ALA A 425 -10.59 20.21 -21.42
CA ALA A 425 -9.41 20.84 -20.86
C ALA A 425 -8.19 20.22 -21.56
N ALA A 426 -7.36 21.06 -22.16
CA ALA A 426 -6.11 20.63 -22.76
C ALA A 426 -5.34 19.84 -21.70
N ALA A 427 -4.86 18.66 -22.08
CA ALA A 427 -3.91 17.92 -21.27
C ALA A 427 -2.74 18.86 -20.97
N ASP A 428 -2.51 19.15 -19.69
CA ASP A 428 -1.25 19.74 -19.26
C ASP A 428 -0.16 18.70 -19.62
N SER A 429 0.52 18.95 -20.73
CA SER A 429 1.80 18.34 -21.08
C SER A 429 2.80 18.56 -19.95
N PRO A 430 3.73 17.61 -19.71
CA PRO A 430 4.44 17.38 -18.45
C PRO A 430 5.10 18.60 -17.81
#